data_AF-A0A7Y9S2F3-F1
#
_entry.id   AF-A0A7Y9S2F3-F1
#
_cell.length_a   1.000
_cell.length_b   1.000
_cell.length_c   1.000
_cell.angle_alpha   90.00
_cell.angle_beta   90.00
_cell.angle_gamma   90.00
#
_symmetry.space_group_name_H-M   'P 1'
#
loop_
_entity.id
_entity.type
_entity.pdbx_description
1 polymer ?
#
loop_
_entity_poly.entity_id
_entity_poly.type
_entity_poly.pdbx_seq_one_letter_code
_entity_poly.pdbx_strand_id
1 'polypeptide(L)'
;MSSHAMARRRSAKQPPLASYPSKPPVGFADWAMLVIALISVVLLAWITFWDVPEATQRKVILADYAICALFAVEFLWRWGRSGLGWRFPVRYWYEVLGMIPVSHPAFRSFRLLRIVIVLARLGRAADRAFGDRVTAAILKQGTDTLVEAIKRPVTIAVMDEVTAVLQTGHYTANIARALNENRSELDALVLDLIKRDQQMGRLKFLPFHDDVVRLVSDTVFRLLFEVLNDPRTDELVSDALRENIDQMRAAVRGKYEAEQHPGRTWQS
;
A
#
# COMPACT_ATOMS: atom_id res chain seq x y z
N MET A 1 21.25 31.75 23.81
CA MET A 1 19.84 31.47 24.17
C MET A 1 18.96 32.23 23.18
N SER A 2 18.47 31.64 22.10
CA SER A 2 17.19 30.92 22.12
C SER A 2 17.09 30.00 20.89
N SER A 3 17.77 28.85 20.95
CA SER A 3 17.71 27.77 19.95
C SER A 3 16.60 26.77 20.31
N HIS A 4 15.37 27.27 20.50
CA HIS A 4 14.24 26.42 20.92
C HIS A 4 12.90 26.73 20.23
N ALA A 5 12.85 27.69 19.30
CA ALA A 5 11.59 28.13 18.69
C ALA A 5 11.31 27.56 17.29
N MET A 6 12.19 26.74 16.70
CA MET A 6 12.07 26.28 15.30
C MET A 6 11.86 24.78 15.08
N ALA A 7 11.55 24.01 16.14
CA ALA A 7 11.38 22.55 16.06
C ALA A 7 9.93 22.07 16.26
N ARG A 8 8.91 22.89 15.96
CA ARG A 8 7.49 22.56 16.21
C ARG A 8 6.53 22.73 15.02
N ARG A 9 7.02 22.67 13.78
CA ARG A 9 6.17 22.84 12.57
C ARG A 9 6.29 21.74 11.51
N ARG A 10 6.49 20.49 11.90
CA ARG A 10 6.26 19.33 11.00
C ARG A 10 5.69 18.14 11.76
N SER A 11 4.43 18.27 12.15
CA SER A 11 3.55 17.10 12.28
C SER A 11 2.41 17.34 11.29
N ALA A 12 2.67 16.95 10.04
CA ALA A 12 1.65 16.95 9.00
C ALA A 12 0.52 16.05 9.50
N LYS A 13 -0.62 16.68 9.76
CA LYS A 13 -1.86 16.07 10.19
C LYS A 13 -2.26 15.04 9.13
N GLN A 14 -1.86 13.79 9.35
CA GLN A 14 -2.39 12.65 8.58
C GLN A 14 -3.92 12.74 8.71
N PRO A 15 -4.67 12.76 7.60
CA PRO A 15 -6.13 12.77 7.70
C PRO A 15 -6.51 11.53 8.52
N PRO A 16 -7.34 11.66 9.58
CA PRO A 16 -7.78 10.49 10.32
C PRO A 16 -8.43 9.56 9.31
N LEU A 17 -7.87 8.35 9.16
CA LEU A 17 -8.48 7.28 8.38
C LEU A 17 -9.93 7.22 8.83
N ALA A 18 -10.85 7.46 7.89
CA ALA A 18 -12.27 7.51 8.17
C ALA A 18 -12.62 6.28 9.02
N SER A 19 -12.93 6.52 10.30
CA SER A 19 -13.39 5.49 11.22
C SER A 19 -14.64 4.91 10.59
N TYR A 20 -14.50 3.74 9.94
CA TYR A 20 -15.65 2.99 9.46
C TYR A 20 -16.58 2.83 10.66
N PRO A 21 -17.88 3.14 10.53
CA PRO A 21 -18.82 3.00 11.63
C PRO A 21 -18.82 1.54 12.06
N SER A 22 -18.10 1.25 13.13
CA SER A 22 -18.09 -0.07 13.76
C SER A 22 -19.51 -0.32 14.24
N LYS A 23 -20.22 -1.21 13.53
CA LYS A 23 -21.54 -1.71 13.94
C LYS A 23 -21.49 -2.09 15.44
N PRO A 24 -22.58 -1.85 16.20
CA PRO A 24 -22.63 -2.16 17.63
C PRO A 24 -22.24 -3.63 17.90
N PRO A 25 -21.70 -3.94 19.09
CA PRO A 25 -21.27 -5.29 19.43
C PRO A 25 -22.42 -6.27 19.22
N VAL A 26 -22.09 -7.41 18.59
CA VAL A 26 -23.05 -8.50 18.32
C VAL A 26 -23.73 -8.90 19.63
N GLY A 27 -25.04 -8.68 19.69
CA GLY A 27 -25.84 -9.03 20.85
C GLY A 27 -26.06 -10.54 20.94
N PHE A 28 -26.51 -11.02 22.11
CA PHE A 28 -26.95 -12.42 22.27
C PHE A 28 -28.01 -12.83 21.23
N ALA A 29 -28.89 -11.90 20.86
CA ALA A 29 -29.86 -12.08 19.78
C ALA A 29 -29.20 -12.36 18.42
N ASP A 30 -28.05 -11.75 18.12
CA ASP A 30 -27.35 -11.96 16.85
C ASP A 30 -26.75 -13.37 16.76
N TRP A 31 -26.23 -13.86 17.88
CA TRP A 31 -25.73 -15.23 18.02
C TRP A 31 -26.85 -16.26 17.94
N ALA A 32 -27.98 -16.03 18.63
CA ALA A 32 -29.15 -16.90 18.53
C ALA A 32 -29.64 -17.00 17.08
N MET A 33 -29.73 -15.87 16.37
CA MET A 33 -30.15 -15.83 14.98
C MET A 33 -29.15 -16.48 14.01
N LEU A 34 -27.85 -16.41 14.30
CA LEU A 34 -26.82 -17.13 13.55
C LEU A 34 -26.95 -18.64 13.73
N VAL A 35 -27.12 -19.12 14.96
CA VAL A 35 -27.30 -20.54 15.26
C VAL A 35 -28.56 -21.07 14.58
N ILE A 36 -29.67 -20.33 14.63
CA ILE A 36 -30.92 -20.67 13.94
C ILE A 36 -30.71 -20.73 12.41
N ALA A 37 -29.94 -19.80 11.83
CA ALA A 37 -29.62 -19.81 10.40
C ALA A 37 -28.77 -21.03 10.01
N LEU A 38 -27.77 -21.39 10.83
CA LEU A 38 -26.94 -22.56 10.60
C LEU A 38 -27.75 -23.85 10.68
N ILE A 39 -28.61 -23.99 11.70
CA ILE A 39 -29.53 -25.11 11.86
C ILE A 39 -30.44 -25.24 10.63
N SER A 40 -30.98 -24.12 10.14
CA SER A 40 -31.81 -24.08 8.93
C SER A 40 -31.08 -24.58 7.68
N VAL A 41 -29.83 -24.14 7.46
CA VAL A 41 -29.02 -24.60 6.32
C VAL A 41 -28.70 -26.09 6.42
N VAL A 42 -28.36 -26.59 7.62
CA VAL A 42 -28.06 -28.01 7.84
C VAL A 42 -29.30 -28.88 7.63
N LEU A 43 -30.47 -28.50 8.16
CA LEU A 43 -31.71 -29.24 7.93
C LEU A 43 -32.07 -29.29 6.44
N LEU A 44 -31.90 -28.17 5.73
CA LEU A 44 -32.19 -28.08 4.30
C LEU A 44 -31.22 -28.92 3.45
N ALA A 45 -29.93 -28.93 3.80
CA ALA A 45 -28.94 -29.79 3.17
C ALA A 45 -29.25 -31.27 3.42
N TRP A 46 -29.60 -31.63 4.66
CA TRP A 46 -29.94 -33.00 5.05
C TRP A 46 -31.08 -33.58 4.21
N ILE A 47 -32.20 -32.86 4.06
CA ILE A 47 -33.32 -33.31 3.22
C ILE A 47 -33.05 -33.24 1.72
N THR A 48 -31.98 -32.56 1.30
CA THR A 48 -31.60 -32.44 -0.12
C THR A 48 -30.71 -33.60 -0.55
N PHE A 49 -29.84 -34.08 0.33
CA PHE A 49 -28.89 -35.15 0.02
C PHE A 49 -29.37 -36.55 0.47
N TRP A 50 -30.31 -36.63 1.42
CA TRP A 50 -30.84 -37.90 1.92
C TRP A 50 -32.32 -38.07 1.57
N ASP A 51 -32.71 -39.26 1.10
CA ASP A 51 -34.13 -39.60 0.93
C ASP A 51 -34.75 -39.88 2.30
N VAL A 52 -35.62 -38.97 2.73
CA VAL A 52 -36.24 -38.97 4.05
C VAL A 52 -37.73 -39.32 3.92
N PRO A 53 -38.30 -40.14 4.82
CA PRO A 53 -39.73 -40.47 4.80
C PRO A 53 -40.64 -39.21 4.78
N GLU A 54 -41.74 -39.26 4.02
CA GLU A 54 -42.61 -38.09 3.79
C GLU A 54 -43.11 -37.42 5.08
N ALA A 55 -43.35 -38.20 6.14
CA ALA A 55 -43.79 -37.68 7.44
C ALA A 55 -42.72 -36.80 8.11
N THR A 56 -41.45 -37.16 7.96
CA THR A 56 -40.31 -36.39 8.47
C THR A 56 -40.02 -35.18 7.58
N GLN A 57 -40.15 -35.35 6.25
CA GLN A 57 -40.01 -34.24 5.30
C GLN A 57 -41.02 -33.11 5.57
N ARG A 58 -42.29 -33.43 5.86
CA ARG A 58 -43.31 -32.42 6.21
C ARG A 58 -42.97 -31.65 7.48
N LYS A 59 -42.43 -32.32 8.51
CA LYS A 59 -42.00 -31.67 9.76
C LYS A 59 -40.83 -30.72 9.53
N VAL A 60 -39.85 -31.12 8.71
CA VAL A 60 -38.71 -30.25 8.35
C VAL A 60 -39.19 -29.04 7.54
N ILE A 61 -40.11 -29.23 6.60
CA ILE A 61 -40.71 -28.14 5.83
C ILE A 61 -41.43 -27.16 6.76
N LEU A 62 -42.24 -27.65 7.71
CA LEU A 62 -42.94 -26.81 8.68
C LEU A 62 -41.96 -26.01 9.56
N ALA A 63 -40.87 -26.65 9.99
CA ALA A 63 -39.80 -25.97 10.74
C ALA A 63 -39.12 -24.88 9.89
N ASP A 64 -38.87 -25.12 8.60
CA ASP A 64 -38.29 -24.12 7.70
C ASP A 64 -39.20 -22.90 7.55
N TYR A 65 -40.51 -23.11 7.42
CA TYR A 65 -41.50 -22.03 7.39
C TYR A 65 -41.49 -21.19 8.68
N ALA A 66 -41.40 -21.84 9.85
CA ALA A 66 -41.34 -21.15 11.13
C ALA A 66 -40.06 -20.30 11.28
N ILE A 67 -38.92 -20.84 10.84
CA ILE A 67 -37.63 -20.14 10.86
C ILE A 67 -37.63 -18.95 9.88
N CYS A 68 -38.17 -19.13 8.67
CA CYS A 68 -38.35 -18.06 7.69
C CYS A 68 -39.25 -16.94 8.22
N ALA A 69 -40.34 -17.29 8.92
CA ALA A 69 -41.23 -16.30 9.53
C ALA A 69 -40.53 -15.49 10.63
N LEU A 70 -39.72 -16.14 11.47
CA LEU A 70 -38.92 -15.46 12.49
C LEU A 70 -37.93 -14.46 11.86
N PHE A 71 -37.24 -14.86 10.79
CA PHE A 71 -36.34 -13.97 10.05
C PHE A 71 -37.08 -12.83 9.36
N ALA A 72 -38.27 -13.07 8.83
CA ALA A 72 -39.08 -12.05 8.21
C ALA A 72 -39.50 -10.96 9.21
N VAL A 73 -39.93 -11.38 10.41
CA VAL A 73 -40.30 -10.45 11.49
C VAL A 73 -39.10 -9.63 11.95
N GLU A 74 -37.94 -10.26 12.12
CA GLU A 74 -36.69 -9.55 12.47
C GLU A 74 -36.29 -8.54 11.38
N PHE A 75 -36.37 -8.93 10.11
CA PHE A 75 -36.03 -8.08 8.98
C PHE A 75 -36.95 -6.87 8.88
N LEU A 76 -38.26 -7.06 9.04
CA LEU A 76 -39.25 -5.97 9.03
C LEU A 76 -39.05 -5.02 10.21
N TRP A 77 -38.73 -5.55 11.40
CA TRP A 77 -38.40 -4.71 12.55
C TRP A 77 -37.12 -3.89 12.30
N ARG A 78 -36.05 -4.51 11.80
CA ARG A 78 -34.79 -3.81 11.45
C ARG A 78 -35.01 -2.78 10.36
N TRP A 79 -35.80 -3.09 9.33
CA TRP A 79 -36.14 -2.15 8.27
C TRP A 79 -36.84 -0.92 8.86
N GLY A 80 -37.90 -1.12 9.64
CA GLY A 80 -38.66 -0.03 10.27
C GLY A 80 -37.80 0.87 11.18
N ARG A 81 -36.81 0.30 11.87
CA ARG A 81 -35.90 1.04 12.77
C ARG A 81 -34.72 1.71 12.06
N SER A 82 -34.35 1.23 10.87
CA SER A 82 -33.13 1.68 10.17
C SER A 82 -33.23 3.09 9.59
N GLY A 83 -34.43 3.57 9.26
CA GLY A 83 -34.63 4.87 8.61
C GLY A 83 -34.14 4.96 7.15
N LEU A 84 -33.60 3.87 6.57
CA LEU A 84 -33.04 3.86 5.20
C LEU A 84 -34.10 3.72 4.07
N GLY A 85 -35.38 3.51 4.41
CA GLY A 85 -36.44 3.33 3.43
C GLY A 85 -36.15 2.18 2.44
N TRP A 86 -36.37 2.40 1.15
CA TRP A 86 -36.22 1.37 0.10
C TRP A 86 -34.77 0.97 -0.20
N ARG A 87 -33.79 1.72 0.30
CA ARG A 87 -32.36 1.38 0.15
C ARG A 87 -31.92 0.22 1.03
N PHE A 88 -32.69 -0.07 2.09
CA PHE A 88 -32.43 -1.18 3.00
C PHE A 88 -32.54 -2.55 2.31
N PRO A 89 -33.67 -2.94 1.69
CA PRO A 89 -33.78 -4.25 1.03
C PRO A 89 -32.84 -4.41 -0.17
N VAL A 90 -32.49 -3.33 -0.88
CA VAL A 90 -31.52 -3.40 -1.99
C VAL A 90 -30.10 -3.68 -1.48
N ARG A 91 -29.72 -3.06 -0.35
CA ARG A 91 -28.40 -3.31 0.28
C ARG A 91 -28.33 -4.70 0.90
N TYR A 92 -29.42 -5.14 1.54
CA TYR A 92 -29.54 -6.42 2.25
C TYR A 92 -30.32 -7.46 1.41
N TRP A 93 -30.12 -7.48 0.09
CA TRP A 93 -30.88 -8.33 -0.83
C TRP A 93 -30.78 -9.83 -0.51
N TYR A 94 -29.63 -10.27 0.04
CA TYR A 94 -29.40 -11.63 0.52
C TYR A 94 -30.29 -11.98 1.72
N GLU A 95 -30.58 -11.01 2.60
CA GLU A 95 -31.49 -11.19 3.72
C GLU A 95 -32.94 -11.39 3.22
N VAL A 96 -33.34 -10.64 2.19
CA VAL A 96 -34.66 -10.74 1.56
C VAL A 96 -34.84 -12.10 0.89
N LEU A 97 -33.84 -12.59 0.15
CA LEU A 97 -33.89 -13.91 -0.47
C LEU A 97 -33.90 -15.05 0.56
N GLY A 98 -33.23 -14.85 1.70
CA GLY A 98 -33.22 -15.80 2.81
C GLY A 98 -34.59 -16.02 3.47
N MET A 99 -35.55 -15.10 3.27
CA MET A 99 -36.92 -15.20 3.80
C MET A 99 -37.82 -16.12 2.96
N ILE A 100 -37.38 -16.53 1.77
CA ILE A 100 -38.18 -17.36 0.87
C ILE A 100 -37.98 -18.85 1.25
N PRO A 101 -39.05 -19.55 1.66
CA PRO A 101 -38.98 -20.98 1.97
C PRO A 101 -38.77 -21.77 0.66
N VAL A 102 -37.69 -22.56 0.63
CA VAL A 102 -37.29 -23.39 -0.54
C VAL A 102 -38.34 -24.46 -0.85
N SER A 103 -39.19 -24.78 0.12
CA SER A 103 -40.26 -25.77 0.07
C SER A 103 -41.54 -25.29 -0.64
N HIS A 104 -41.58 -24.06 -1.17
CA HIS A 104 -42.78 -23.60 -1.87
C HIS A 104 -43.03 -24.45 -3.14
N PRO A 105 -44.25 -24.98 -3.36
CA PRO A 105 -44.54 -25.95 -4.44
C PRO A 105 -44.18 -25.45 -5.85
N ALA A 106 -44.16 -24.14 -6.08
CA ALA A 106 -43.82 -23.52 -7.36
C ALA A 106 -42.33 -23.66 -7.75
N PHE A 107 -41.44 -23.97 -6.81
CA PHE A 107 -39.98 -24.00 -7.03
C PHE A 107 -39.39 -25.42 -7.09
N ARG A 108 -40.25 -26.44 -7.03
CA ARG A 108 -39.85 -27.86 -7.05
C ARG A 108 -39.07 -28.26 -8.30
N SER A 109 -39.29 -27.58 -9.42
CA SER A 109 -38.69 -27.89 -10.73
C SER A 109 -37.37 -27.16 -11.04
N PHE A 110 -36.99 -26.13 -10.27
CA PHE A 110 -35.82 -25.29 -10.59
C PHE A 110 -34.64 -25.54 -9.64
N ARG A 111 -33.75 -26.47 -10.00
CA ARG A 111 -32.54 -26.81 -9.22
C ARG A 111 -31.64 -25.60 -8.96
N LEU A 112 -31.53 -24.68 -9.94
CA LEU A 112 -30.76 -23.44 -9.82
C LEU A 112 -31.29 -22.54 -8.70
N LEU A 113 -32.61 -22.42 -8.56
CA LEU A 113 -33.20 -21.57 -7.54
C LEU A 113 -32.92 -22.11 -6.13
N ARG A 114 -32.92 -23.44 -5.95
CA ARG A 114 -32.53 -24.08 -4.68
C ARG A 114 -31.09 -23.71 -4.31
N ILE A 115 -30.16 -23.78 -5.26
CA ILE A 115 -28.75 -23.42 -5.04
C ILE A 115 -28.64 -21.94 -4.67
N VAL A 116 -29.31 -21.05 -5.41
CA VAL A 116 -29.29 -19.60 -5.13
C VAL A 116 -29.83 -19.29 -3.73
N ILE A 117 -30.90 -19.94 -3.28
CA ILE A 117 -31.44 -19.69 -1.93
C ILE A 117 -30.52 -20.26 -0.84
N VAL A 118 -29.94 -21.44 -1.04
CA VAL A 118 -28.93 -22.00 -0.11
C VAL A 118 -27.72 -21.06 -0.02
N LEU A 119 -27.23 -20.55 -1.15
CA LEU A 119 -26.15 -19.57 -1.20
C LEU A 119 -26.55 -18.24 -0.54
N ALA A 120 -27.79 -17.78 -0.70
CA ALA A 120 -28.28 -16.57 -0.02
C ALA A 120 -28.35 -16.77 1.51
N ARG A 121 -28.79 -17.94 1.98
CA ARG A 121 -28.82 -18.28 3.41
C ARG A 121 -27.41 -18.43 3.98
N LEU A 122 -26.50 -19.03 3.23
CA LEU A 122 -25.09 -19.12 3.60
C LEU A 122 -24.45 -17.73 3.62
N GLY A 123 -24.76 -16.88 2.64
CA GLY A 123 -24.35 -15.48 2.59
C GLY A 123 -24.85 -14.67 3.78
N ARG A 124 -26.09 -14.89 4.24
CA ARG A 124 -26.63 -14.29 5.47
C ARG A 124 -25.91 -14.80 6.72
N ALA A 125 -25.72 -16.11 6.85
CA ALA A 125 -24.98 -16.69 7.97
C ALA A 125 -23.54 -16.16 7.99
N ALA A 126 -22.92 -16.03 6.82
CA ALA A 126 -21.60 -15.46 6.66
C ALA A 126 -21.56 -13.97 7.02
N ASP A 127 -22.48 -13.15 6.52
CA ASP A 127 -22.55 -11.73 6.86
C ASP A 127 -22.76 -11.51 8.37
N ARG A 128 -23.58 -12.36 9.00
CA ARG A 128 -23.87 -12.29 10.43
C ARG A 128 -22.76 -12.85 11.32
N ALA A 129 -22.00 -13.84 10.84
CA ALA A 129 -20.85 -14.40 11.56
C ALA A 129 -19.57 -13.58 11.35
N PHE A 130 -19.36 -13.02 10.16
CA PHE A 130 -18.04 -12.55 9.73
C PHE A 130 -17.87 -11.04 9.72
N GLY A 131 -18.92 -10.24 9.51
CA GLY A 131 -18.88 -8.76 9.58
C GLY A 131 -17.74 -8.07 8.79
N ASP A 132 -17.62 -6.74 8.92
CA ASP A 132 -16.60 -5.95 8.21
C ASP A 132 -15.14 -6.30 8.61
N ARG A 133 -14.93 -7.06 9.69
CA ARG A 133 -13.62 -7.35 10.29
C ARG A 133 -12.83 -8.42 9.55
N VAL A 134 -13.49 -9.48 9.08
CA VAL A 134 -12.80 -10.57 8.37
C VAL A 134 -12.48 -10.15 6.94
N THR A 135 -13.39 -9.46 6.26
CA THR A 135 -13.13 -8.88 4.93
C THR A 135 -11.95 -7.90 4.98
N ALA A 136 -11.89 -7.04 6.00
CA ALA A 136 -10.75 -6.13 6.19
C ALA A 136 -9.44 -6.87 6.52
N ALA A 137 -9.48 -7.93 7.35
CA ALA A 137 -8.31 -8.72 7.69
C ALA A 137 -7.77 -9.51 6.49
N ILE A 138 -8.64 -10.14 5.71
CA ILE A 138 -8.28 -10.89 4.49
C ILE A 138 -7.75 -9.93 3.42
N LEU A 139 -8.42 -8.78 3.19
CA LEU A 139 -7.95 -7.76 2.25
C LEU A 139 -6.59 -7.21 2.66
N LYS A 140 -6.41 -6.89 3.94
CA LYS A 140 -5.13 -6.36 4.44
C LYS A 140 -4.02 -7.40 4.30
N GLN A 141 -4.26 -8.62 4.75
CA GLN A 141 -3.23 -9.67 4.74
C GLN A 141 -2.90 -10.15 3.32
N GLY A 142 -3.89 -10.25 2.44
CA GLY A 142 -3.68 -10.57 1.03
C GLY A 142 -2.94 -9.47 0.28
N THR A 143 -3.27 -8.20 0.56
CA THR A 143 -2.61 -7.04 -0.06
C THR A 143 -1.18 -6.89 0.43
N ASP A 144 -0.93 -7.02 1.73
CA ASP A 144 0.41 -6.93 2.31
C ASP A 144 1.33 -8.02 1.70
N THR A 145 0.84 -9.27 1.60
CA THR A 145 1.57 -10.39 1.00
C THR A 145 1.84 -10.19 -0.50
N LEU A 146 0.82 -9.74 -1.25
CA LEU A 146 0.96 -9.49 -2.68
C LEU A 146 1.94 -8.34 -2.96
N VAL A 147 1.84 -7.26 -2.19
CA VAL A 147 2.71 -6.10 -2.30
C VAL A 147 4.16 -6.49 -1.97
N GLU A 148 4.40 -7.30 -0.93
CA GLU A 148 5.74 -7.81 -0.61
C GLU A 148 6.33 -8.69 -1.72
N ALA A 149 5.50 -9.55 -2.34
CA ALA A 149 5.93 -10.38 -3.45
C ALA A 149 6.34 -9.56 -4.69
N ILE A 150 5.67 -8.42 -4.94
CA ILE A 150 5.93 -7.56 -6.10
C ILE A 150 7.06 -6.57 -5.84
N LYS A 151 7.19 -6.02 -4.62
CA LYS A 151 8.19 -5.01 -4.27
C LYS A 151 9.61 -5.42 -4.67
N ARG A 152 10.00 -6.66 -4.39
CA ARG A 152 11.35 -7.20 -4.63
C ARG A 152 11.73 -7.22 -6.12
N PRO A 153 11.00 -7.91 -7.01
CA PRO A 153 11.27 -7.87 -8.44
C PRO A 153 11.27 -6.47 -9.01
N VAL A 154 10.31 -5.62 -8.60
CA VAL A 154 10.20 -4.25 -9.10
C VAL A 154 11.39 -3.41 -8.70
N THR A 155 11.79 -3.43 -7.42
CA THR A 155 12.96 -2.65 -6.98
C THR A 155 14.24 -3.12 -7.68
N ILE A 156 14.45 -4.42 -7.85
CA ILE A 156 15.63 -4.93 -8.56
C ILE A 156 15.60 -4.52 -10.03
N ALA A 157 14.46 -4.67 -10.71
CA ALA A 157 14.31 -4.29 -12.11
C ALA A 157 14.53 -2.78 -12.32
N VAL A 158 13.99 -1.94 -11.43
CA VAL A 158 14.18 -0.48 -11.50
C VAL A 158 15.64 -0.10 -11.25
N MET A 159 16.33 -0.74 -10.29
CA MET A 159 17.76 -0.48 -10.07
C MET A 159 18.61 -0.93 -11.26
N ASP A 160 18.25 -2.04 -11.91
CA ASP A 160 18.94 -2.52 -13.10
C ASP A 160 18.75 -1.54 -14.28
N GLU A 161 17.54 -1.00 -14.47
CA GLU A 161 17.27 0.01 -15.50
C GLU A 161 18.00 1.33 -15.22
N VAL A 162 17.98 1.82 -13.97
CA VAL A 162 18.71 3.04 -13.57
C VAL A 162 20.22 2.85 -13.77
N THR A 163 20.75 1.66 -13.47
CA THR A 163 22.17 1.35 -13.71
C THR A 163 22.51 1.40 -15.18
N ALA A 164 21.67 0.82 -16.05
CA ALA A 164 21.89 0.86 -17.50
C ALA A 164 21.93 2.29 -18.04
N VAL A 165 21.02 3.16 -17.58
CA VAL A 165 21.02 4.57 -17.96
C VAL A 165 22.28 5.28 -17.46
N LEU A 166 22.65 5.07 -16.20
CA LEU A 166 23.84 5.68 -15.61
C LEU A 166 25.14 5.19 -16.31
N GLN A 167 25.21 3.96 -16.80
CA GLN A 167 26.38 3.47 -17.53
C GLN A 167 26.64 4.16 -18.87
N THR A 168 25.66 4.89 -19.41
CA THR A 168 25.76 5.53 -20.74
C THR A 168 26.03 7.05 -20.68
N GLY A 169 26.12 7.64 -19.48
CA GLY A 169 26.22 9.09 -19.33
C GLY A 169 27.66 9.65 -19.42
N HIS A 170 27.80 10.82 -20.05
CA HIS A 170 29.02 11.64 -20.01
C HIS A 170 29.00 12.58 -18.79
N TYR A 171 29.57 12.13 -17.68
CA TYR A 171 29.42 12.82 -16.39
C TYR A 171 30.27 14.09 -16.31
N THR A 172 31.52 14.03 -16.77
CA THR A 172 32.43 15.17 -16.62
C THR A 172 32.05 16.30 -17.56
N ALA A 173 31.56 15.99 -18.76
CA ALA A 173 31.00 16.97 -19.70
C ALA A 173 29.73 17.64 -19.14
N ASN A 174 28.86 16.88 -18.48
CA ASN A 174 27.67 17.43 -17.82
C ASN A 174 28.03 18.39 -16.68
N ILE A 175 29.05 18.04 -15.88
CA ILE A 175 29.58 18.89 -14.81
C ILE A 175 30.23 20.15 -15.40
N ALA A 176 31.05 20.02 -16.46
CA ALA A 176 31.67 21.15 -17.14
C ALA A 176 30.62 22.15 -17.64
N ARG A 177 29.54 21.66 -18.26
CA ARG A 177 28.42 22.49 -18.70
C ARG A 177 27.77 23.23 -17.53
N ALA A 178 27.43 22.52 -16.45
CA ALA A 178 26.81 23.12 -15.28
C ALA A 178 27.73 24.16 -14.60
N LEU A 179 29.03 23.91 -14.51
CA LEU A 179 30.00 24.87 -13.98
C LEU A 179 30.10 26.11 -14.88
N ASN A 180 30.09 25.94 -16.20
CA ASN A 180 30.17 27.05 -17.14
C ASN A 180 28.90 27.92 -17.12
N GLU A 181 27.72 27.31 -17.00
CA GLU A 181 26.44 28.02 -16.85
C GLU A 181 26.40 28.89 -15.58
N ASN A 182 27.10 28.48 -14.51
CA ASN A 182 27.11 29.17 -13.21
C ASN A 182 28.44 29.90 -12.91
N ARG A 183 29.23 30.21 -13.93
CA ARG A 183 30.59 30.77 -13.77
C ARG A 183 30.63 32.06 -12.95
N SER A 184 29.68 32.97 -13.17
CA SER A 184 29.60 34.24 -12.45
C SER A 184 29.33 34.08 -10.96
N GLU A 185 28.53 33.07 -10.58
CA GLU A 185 28.27 32.74 -9.17
C GLU A 185 29.52 32.12 -8.53
N LEU A 186 30.23 31.25 -9.27
CA LEU A 186 31.49 30.65 -8.80
C LEU A 186 32.59 31.71 -8.62
N ASP A 187 32.70 32.69 -9.51
CA ASP A 187 33.64 33.82 -9.35
C ASP A 187 33.33 34.64 -8.09
N ALA A 188 32.04 34.91 -7.83
CA ALA A 188 31.61 35.60 -6.62
C ALA A 188 31.92 34.80 -5.35
N LEU A 189 31.72 33.48 -5.39
CA LEU A 189 32.05 32.57 -4.29
C LEU A 189 33.57 32.54 -4.04
N VAL A 190 34.39 32.42 -5.08
CA VAL A 190 35.86 32.43 -4.97
C VAL A 190 36.34 33.75 -4.36
N LEU A 191 35.80 34.89 -4.82
CA LEU A 191 36.12 36.20 -4.25
C LEU A 191 35.71 36.31 -2.77
N ASP A 192 34.56 35.77 -2.37
CA ASP A 192 34.12 35.75 -0.99
C ASP A 192 35.00 34.84 -0.11
N LEU A 193 35.39 33.67 -0.61
CA LEU A 193 36.30 32.75 0.08
C LEU A 193 37.69 33.37 0.28
N ILE A 194 38.24 34.01 -0.77
CA ILE A 194 39.51 34.76 -0.73
C ILE A 194 39.42 35.88 0.32
N LYS A 195 38.33 36.66 0.33
CA LYS A 195 38.15 37.74 1.32
C LYS A 195 38.08 37.25 2.77
N ARG A 196 37.63 36.01 2.99
CA ARG A 196 37.48 35.39 4.31
C ARG A 196 38.75 34.69 4.80
N ASP A 197 39.68 34.37 3.92
CA ASP A 197 40.92 33.70 4.29
C ASP A 197 41.89 34.64 5.05
N GLN A 198 42.16 34.32 6.32
CA GLN A 198 43.04 35.09 7.19
C GLN A 198 44.50 35.11 6.71
N GLN A 199 44.95 34.13 5.93
CA GLN A 199 46.34 34.08 5.46
C GLN A 199 46.66 35.18 4.42
N MET A 200 45.64 35.78 3.78
CA MET A 200 45.81 36.86 2.82
C MET A 200 45.88 38.27 3.40
N GLY A 201 45.96 38.42 4.73
CA GLY A 201 46.09 39.71 5.40
C GLY A 201 47.26 40.60 4.90
N ARG A 202 48.26 40.04 4.20
CA ARG A 202 49.37 40.77 3.58
C ARG A 202 49.16 41.12 2.09
N LEU A 203 48.25 40.44 1.38
CA LEU A 203 47.98 40.68 -0.05
C LEU A 203 46.95 41.80 -0.28
N LYS A 204 46.13 42.10 0.74
CA LYS A 204 45.07 43.12 0.73
C LYS A 204 45.55 44.56 0.49
N PHE A 205 46.86 44.80 0.51
CA PHE A 205 47.50 46.12 0.35
C PHE A 205 48.15 46.35 -1.02
N LEU A 206 48.12 45.36 -1.94
CA LEU A 206 48.68 45.53 -3.28
C LEU A 206 47.67 46.20 -4.23
N PRO A 207 48.06 47.25 -4.98
CA PRO A 207 47.16 48.01 -5.85
C PRO A 207 46.55 47.26 -7.05
N PHE A 208 46.67 45.92 -7.15
CA PHE A 208 46.18 45.11 -8.28
C PHE A 208 45.66 43.71 -7.85
N HIS A 209 45.36 43.50 -6.56
CA HIS A 209 44.94 42.19 -6.03
C HIS A 209 43.76 41.58 -6.79
N ASP A 210 42.74 42.39 -7.09
CA ASP A 210 41.53 41.90 -7.74
C ASP A 210 41.79 41.44 -9.19
N ASP A 211 42.74 42.09 -9.89
CA ASP A 211 43.11 41.72 -11.25
C ASP A 211 43.93 40.42 -11.28
N VAL A 212 44.84 40.23 -10.32
CA VAL A 212 45.61 38.98 -10.18
C VAL A 212 44.69 37.82 -9.82
N VAL A 213 43.75 38.03 -8.89
CA VAL A 213 42.78 37.00 -8.51
C VAL A 213 41.89 36.63 -9.70
N ARG A 214 41.40 37.62 -10.47
CA ARG A 214 40.62 37.34 -11.69
C ARG A 214 41.42 36.55 -12.72
N LEU A 215 42.67 36.93 -12.98
CA LEU A 215 43.52 36.24 -13.95
C LEU A 215 43.81 34.78 -13.53
N VAL A 216 44.09 34.57 -12.24
CA VAL A 216 44.31 33.22 -11.69
C VAL A 216 43.04 32.39 -11.74
N SER A 217 41.90 32.95 -11.32
CA SER A 217 40.60 32.28 -11.41
C SER A 217 40.25 31.91 -12.85
N ASP A 218 40.40 32.84 -13.80
CA ASP A 218 40.18 32.58 -15.22
C ASP A 218 41.04 31.43 -15.74
N THR A 219 42.32 31.41 -15.33
CA THR A 219 43.27 30.36 -15.72
C THR A 219 42.89 29.01 -15.12
N VAL A 220 42.53 28.98 -13.82
CA VAL A 220 42.11 27.75 -13.12
C VAL A 220 40.82 27.21 -13.72
N PHE A 221 39.81 28.05 -13.97
CA PHE A 221 38.57 27.60 -14.63
C PHE A 221 38.84 27.02 -16.00
N ARG A 222 39.73 27.63 -16.79
CA ARG A 222 40.11 27.10 -18.10
C ARG A 222 40.73 25.71 -18.00
N LEU A 223 41.69 25.53 -17.11
CA LEU A 223 42.32 24.24 -16.82
C LEU A 223 41.31 23.20 -16.31
N LEU A 224 40.40 23.60 -15.42
CA LEU A 224 39.35 22.71 -14.91
C LEU A 224 38.41 22.26 -16.03
N PHE A 225 37.99 23.15 -16.92
CA PHE A 225 37.16 22.77 -18.07
C PHE A 225 37.90 21.88 -19.06
N GLU A 226 39.20 22.10 -19.26
CA GLU A 226 40.04 21.24 -20.08
C GLU A 226 40.12 19.83 -19.50
N VAL A 227 40.36 19.70 -18.18
CA VAL A 227 40.39 18.43 -17.48
C VAL A 227 39.02 17.73 -17.49
N LEU A 228 37.92 18.46 -17.26
CA LEU A 228 36.58 17.89 -17.27
C LEU A 228 36.11 17.46 -18.67
N ASN A 229 36.63 18.06 -19.73
CA ASN A 229 36.35 17.64 -21.11
C ASN A 229 37.37 16.60 -21.62
N ASP A 230 38.39 16.26 -20.84
CA ASP A 230 39.34 15.22 -21.22
C ASP A 230 38.67 13.83 -21.13
N PRO A 231 38.72 13.01 -22.20
CA PRO A 231 38.08 11.71 -22.24
C PRO A 231 38.62 10.71 -21.20
N ARG A 232 39.88 10.85 -20.75
CA ARG A 232 40.46 10.01 -19.71
C ARG A 232 39.88 10.32 -18.34
N THR A 233 39.56 11.59 -18.08
CA THR A 233 38.88 12.00 -16.85
C THR A 233 37.43 11.50 -16.84
N ASP A 234 36.73 11.54 -17.98
CA ASP A 234 35.36 10.99 -18.10
C ASP A 234 35.34 9.48 -17.82
N GLU A 235 36.30 8.73 -18.37
CA GLU A 235 36.46 7.30 -18.11
C GLU A 235 36.71 7.00 -16.62
N LEU A 236 37.66 7.71 -15.99
CA LEU A 236 38.00 7.51 -14.58
C LEU A 236 36.82 7.82 -13.64
N VAL A 237 36.05 8.88 -13.92
CA VAL A 237 34.86 9.23 -13.14
C VAL A 237 33.73 8.22 -13.40
N SER A 238 33.57 7.77 -14.64
CA SER A 238 32.58 6.74 -15.02
C SER A 238 32.86 5.42 -14.32
N ASP A 239 34.12 5.00 -14.23
CA ASP A 239 34.52 3.77 -13.53
C ASP A 239 34.23 3.86 -12.03
N ALA A 240 34.59 4.98 -11.39
CA ALA A 240 34.29 5.19 -9.98
C ALA A 240 32.77 5.19 -9.70
N LEU A 241 31.96 5.79 -10.59
CA LEU A 241 30.50 5.77 -10.47
C LEU A 241 29.92 4.38 -10.71
N ARG A 242 30.45 3.64 -11.69
CA ARG A 242 30.05 2.26 -11.98
C ARG A 242 30.26 1.36 -10.77
N GLU A 243 31.42 1.45 -10.13
CA GLU A 243 31.73 0.71 -8.92
C GLU A 243 30.75 1.05 -7.77
N ASN A 244 30.47 2.34 -7.55
CA ASN A 244 29.51 2.76 -6.53
C ASN A 244 28.08 2.27 -6.80
N ILE A 245 27.64 2.24 -8.06
CA ILE A 245 26.33 1.73 -8.45
C ILE A 245 26.24 0.21 -8.22
N ASP A 246 27.29 -0.53 -8.57
CA ASP A 246 27.37 -1.96 -8.32
C ASP A 246 27.32 -2.27 -6.81
N GLN A 247 27.99 -1.47 -5.99
CA GLN A 247 27.90 -1.55 -4.52
C GLN A 247 26.48 -1.29 -4.01
N MET A 248 25.79 -0.26 -4.51
CA MET A 248 24.39 0.02 -4.15
C MET A 248 23.45 -1.13 -4.54
N ARG A 249 23.62 -1.69 -5.75
CA ARG A 249 22.85 -2.84 -6.24
C ARG A 249 23.04 -4.07 -5.36
N ALA A 250 24.30 -4.36 -5.00
CA ALA A 250 24.63 -5.47 -4.10
C ALA A 250 24.01 -5.28 -2.71
N ALA A 251 24.07 -4.06 -2.15
CA ALA A 251 23.47 -3.75 -0.86
C ALA A 251 21.94 -3.88 -0.87
N VAL A 252 21.26 -3.44 -1.95
CA VAL A 252 19.80 -3.58 -2.09
C VAL A 252 19.40 -5.06 -2.20
N ARG A 253 20.11 -5.86 -3.01
CA ARG A 253 19.86 -7.31 -3.09
C ARG A 253 20.08 -8.01 -1.76
N GLY A 254 21.19 -7.71 -1.08
CA GLY A 254 21.52 -8.28 0.23
C GLY A 254 20.49 -7.95 1.33
N LYS A 255 19.91 -6.74 1.32
CA LYS A 255 18.80 -6.39 2.24
C LYS A 255 17.58 -7.30 2.07
N TYR A 256 17.19 -7.56 0.83
CA TYR A 256 16.04 -8.42 0.56
C TYR A 256 16.34 -9.90 0.90
N GLU A 257 17.55 -10.39 0.65
CA GLU A 257 17.96 -11.76 1.02
C GLU A 257 17.96 -11.96 2.55
N ALA A 258 18.44 -10.98 3.33
CA ALA A 258 18.44 -11.02 4.78
C ALA A 258 17.02 -11.07 5.39
N GLU A 259 16.08 -10.33 4.81
CA GLU A 259 14.66 -10.36 5.20
C GLU A 259 13.97 -11.71 4.93
N GLN A 260 14.44 -12.48 3.94
CA GLN A 260 13.89 -13.82 3.62
C GLN A 260 14.43 -14.93 4.54
N HIS A 261 15.59 -14.71 5.17
CA HIS A 261 16.25 -15.68 6.04
C HIS A 261 16.71 -15.06 7.37
N PRO A 262 15.79 -14.69 8.28
CA PRO A 262 16.13 -14.07 9.56
C PRO A 262 16.90 -14.98 10.55
N GLY A 263 17.23 -16.22 10.17
CA GLY A 263 17.75 -17.25 11.08
C GLY A 263 19.11 -17.88 10.74
N ARG A 264 19.85 -17.42 9.72
CA ARG A 264 21.12 -18.06 9.31
C ARG A 264 22.40 -17.29 9.66
N THR A 265 22.31 -16.18 10.40
CA THR A 265 23.47 -15.34 10.73
C THR A 265 24.05 -15.66 12.10
N TRP A 266 24.37 -16.93 12.41
CA TRP A 266 25.33 -17.29 13.47
C TRP A 266 25.89 -18.69 13.20
N GLN A 267 26.99 -18.76 12.46
CA GLN A 267 28.03 -19.78 12.62
C GLN A 267 29.25 -19.31 11.83
N SER A 268 30.18 -18.70 12.58
CA SER A 268 31.59 -18.52 12.24
C SER A 268 32.29 -19.86 12.06
#